data_AF-A0A2V6USZ4-F1
#
_entry.id   AF-A0A2V6USZ4-F1
#
_cell.length_a   1.000
_cell.length_b   1.000
_cell.length_c   1.000
_cell.angle_alpha   90.00
_cell.angle_beta   90.00
_cell.angle_gamma   90.00
#
_symmetry.space_group_name_H-M   'P 1'
#
loop_
_entity.id
_entity.type
_entity.pdbx_description
1 polymer ?
#
loop_
_entity_poly.entity_id
_entity_poly.type
_entity_poly.pdbx_seq_one_letter_code
_entity_poly.pdbx_strand_id
1 'polypeptide(L)'
;MAEDEPRWSLSSSVNYSVGDYGTGKDTTFIYVPFTLGVKPIDRFTIGLTIPYVYQTGETVVITGGGVAVRKNKQSQLGTATQNQVTSTEQGLGDVLLKGQYVLLEETSVLPEIAPYLKIKFPTADSNRGLGTGEFDETVGVDLSKTLFPRFVS
;
A
#
# COMPACT_ATOMS: atom_id res chain seq x y z
N MET A 1 23.36 23.39 17.95
CA MET A 1 22.11 22.95 18.59
C MET A 1 21.44 22.04 17.58
N ALA A 2 21.29 20.75 17.87
CA ALA A 2 20.52 19.88 17.00
C ALA A 2 19.06 20.32 17.11
N GLU A 3 18.42 20.68 16.00
CA GLU A 3 16.96 20.78 15.99
C GLU A 3 16.41 19.39 16.28
N ASP A 4 15.57 19.29 17.30
CA ASP A 4 14.88 18.05 17.63
C ASP A 4 14.01 17.70 16.43
N GLU A 5 14.35 16.63 15.71
CA GLU A 5 13.61 16.28 14.50
C GLU A 5 12.13 16.08 14.85
N PRO A 6 11.20 16.56 14.01
CA PRO A 6 9.79 16.42 14.29
C PRO A 6 9.46 14.93 14.42
N ARG A 7 8.93 14.54 15.59
CA ARG A 7 8.47 13.17 15.87
C ARG A 7 7.21 12.77 15.09
N TRP A 8 6.83 13.55 14.09
CA TRP A 8 5.74 13.28 13.17
C TRP A 8 6.17 13.63 11.75
N SER A 9 5.60 12.93 10.77
CA SER A 9 5.85 13.16 9.35
C SER A 9 4.57 13.03 8.56
N LEU A 10 4.47 13.78 7.47
CA LEU A 10 3.41 13.62 6.48
C LEU A 10 4.07 13.25 5.15
N SER A 11 3.63 12.15 4.54
CA SER A 11 4.15 11.72 3.24
C SER A 11 3.04 11.35 2.28
N SER A 12 3.30 11.58 0.99
CA SER A 12 2.44 11.14 -0.09
C SER A 12 3.26 10.89 -1.35
N SER A 13 2.75 10.03 -2.22
CA SER A 13 3.33 9.73 -3.53
C SER A 13 2.23 9.50 -4.55
N VAL A 14 2.56 9.55 -5.84
CA VAL A 14 1.63 9.18 -6.92
C VAL A 14 2.20 7.95 -7.61
N ASN A 15 1.47 6.84 -7.53
CA ASN A 15 1.86 5.60 -8.17
C ASN A 15 0.90 5.33 -9.32
N TYR A 16 1.42 5.18 -10.53
CA TYR A 16 0.67 4.88 -11.75
C TYR A 16 1.11 3.50 -12.24
N SER A 17 0.15 2.64 -12.54
CA SER A 17 0.40 1.35 -13.16
C SER A 17 -0.65 1.01 -14.19
N VAL A 18 -0.25 0.32 -15.24
CA VAL A 18 -1.14 -0.27 -16.25
C VAL A 18 -0.82 -1.74 -16.35
N GLY A 19 -1.83 -2.59 -16.37
CA GLY A 19 -1.62 -4.01 -16.60
C GLY A 19 -2.92 -4.79 -16.81
N ASP A 20 -2.77 -5.97 -17.38
CA ASP A 20 -3.87 -6.90 -17.66
C ASP A 20 -4.44 -7.56 -16.39
N TYR A 21 -3.60 -7.76 -15.38
CA TYR A 21 -3.90 -8.40 -14.09
C TYR A 21 -4.69 -9.73 -14.20
N GLY A 22 -4.54 -10.47 -15.30
CA GLY A 22 -5.22 -11.75 -15.52
C GLY A 22 -6.66 -11.61 -15.99
N THR A 23 -7.04 -10.45 -16.53
CA THR A 23 -8.43 -10.15 -16.94
C THR A 23 -8.63 -10.10 -18.46
N GLY A 24 -7.56 -10.20 -19.25
CA GLY A 24 -7.60 -10.06 -20.71
C GLY A 24 -7.80 -8.61 -21.20
N LYS A 25 -7.76 -7.63 -20.29
CA LYS A 25 -7.90 -6.19 -20.57
C LYS A 25 -6.96 -5.39 -19.68
N ASP A 26 -6.35 -4.36 -20.25
CA ASP A 26 -5.54 -3.42 -19.49
C ASP A 26 -6.41 -2.59 -18.53
N THR A 27 -6.04 -2.60 -17.26
CA THR A 27 -6.54 -1.68 -16.24
C THR A 27 -5.46 -0.68 -15.90
N THR A 28 -5.80 0.60 -16.00
CA THR A 28 -5.04 1.71 -15.43
C THR A 28 -5.39 1.85 -13.96
N PHE A 29 -4.38 1.97 -13.12
CA PHE A 29 -4.50 2.17 -11.69
C PHE A 29 -3.67 3.37 -11.24
N ILE A 30 -4.27 4.24 -10.43
CA ILE A 30 -3.58 5.33 -9.75
C ILE A 30 -3.80 5.17 -8.25
N TYR A 31 -2.69 5.13 -7.50
CA TYR A 31 -2.65 5.01 -6.05
C TYR A 31 -1.95 6.23 -5.43
N VAL A 32 -2.67 6.98 -4.61
CA VAL A 32 -2.12 8.15 -3.89
C VAL A 32 -2.30 7.93 -2.38
N PRO A 33 -1.30 7.37 -1.68
CA PRO A 33 -1.36 7.20 -0.24
C PRO A 33 -1.04 8.52 0.46
N PHE A 34 -1.86 8.93 1.43
CA PHE A 34 -1.51 9.99 2.37
C PHE A 34 -1.21 9.34 3.72
N THR A 35 0.04 9.47 4.20
CA THR A 35 0.49 8.81 5.44
C THR A 35 0.90 9.83 6.48
N LEU A 36 0.28 9.75 7.66
CA LEU A 36 0.75 10.40 8.87
C LEU A 36 1.62 9.42 9.66
N GLY A 37 2.92 9.69 9.74
CA GLY A 37 3.87 8.97 10.58
C GLY A 37 4.05 9.65 11.93
N VAL A 38 4.20 8.88 12.99
CA VAL A 38 4.61 9.36 14.32
C VAL A 38 5.66 8.42 14.93
N LYS A 39 6.61 9.00 15.66
CA LYS A 39 7.63 8.27 16.42
C LYS A 39 7.47 8.54 17.91
N PRO A 40 6.69 7.72 18.65
CA PRO A 40 6.57 7.90 20.09
C PRO A 40 7.91 7.81 20.82
N ILE A 41 8.81 6.97 20.29
CA ILE A 41 10.21 6.80 20.67
C ILE A 41 11.04 6.59 19.40
N ASP A 42 12.35 6.84 19.46
CA ASP A 42 13.23 6.87 18.26
C ASP A 42 13.20 5.59 17.43
N ARG A 43 13.04 4.44 18.10
CA ARG A 43 13.04 3.11 17.46
C ARG A 43 11.66 2.61 17.06
N PHE A 44 10.58 3.34 17.35
CA PHE A 44 9.22 2.88 17.05
C PHE A 44 8.49 3.89 16.17
N THR A 45 8.05 3.44 15.00
CA THR A 45 7.26 4.25 14.07
C THR A 45 5.86 3.67 13.94
N ILE A 46 4.85 4.54 14.05
CA ILE A 46 3.45 4.25 13.74
C ILE A 46 3.07 5.08 12.51
N GLY A 47 2.52 4.45 11.49
CA GLY A 47 2.01 5.12 10.29
C GLY A 47 0.54 4.83 10.08
N LEU A 48 -0.26 5.88 9.87
CA LEU A 48 -1.65 5.78 9.43
C LEU A 48 -1.74 6.27 7.98
N THR A 49 -2.21 5.41 7.08
CA THR A 49 -2.33 5.73 5.65
C THR A 49 -3.78 5.73 5.21
N ILE A 50 -4.20 6.80 4.53
CA ILE A 50 -5.49 6.91 3.84
C ILE A 50 -5.19 7.01 2.34
N PRO A 51 -5.45 5.97 1.55
CA PRO A 51 -5.20 6.01 0.13
C PRO A 51 -6.38 6.56 -0.67
N TYR A 52 -6.08 7.36 -1.69
CA TYR A 52 -6.99 7.61 -2.80
C TYR A 52 -6.66 6.65 -3.95
N VAL A 53 -7.70 6.01 -4.48
CA VAL A 53 -7.63 5.02 -5.55
C VAL A 53 -8.41 5.52 -6.75
N TYR A 54 -7.86 5.32 -7.94
CA TYR A 54 -8.56 5.43 -9.21
C TYR A 54 -8.22 4.21 -10.05
N GLN A 55 -9.23 3.58 -10.64
CA GLN A 55 -9.02 2.43 -11.52
C GLN A 55 -10.01 2.41 -12.69
N THR A 56 -9.53 1.97 -13.85
CA THR A 56 -10.38 1.71 -15.02
C THR A 56 -10.85 0.25 -15.01
N GLY A 57 -12.16 0.05 -14.89
CA GLY A 57 -12.76 -1.28 -14.78
C GLY A 57 -12.87 -1.77 -13.33
N GLU A 58 -14.01 -2.38 -13.00
CA GLU A 58 -14.33 -2.89 -11.66
C GLU A 58 -13.75 -4.28 -11.36
N THR A 59 -12.84 -4.79 -12.19
CA THR A 59 -12.47 -6.21 -12.17
C THR A 59 -11.39 -6.52 -11.13
N VAL A 60 -10.60 -5.54 -10.70
CA VAL A 60 -9.46 -5.75 -9.81
C VAL A 60 -9.60 -5.03 -8.46
N VAL A 61 -8.79 -5.44 -7.49
CA VAL A 61 -8.71 -4.87 -6.14
C VAL A 61 -7.29 -4.96 -5.59
N ILE A 62 -6.86 -4.00 -4.76
CA ILE A 62 -5.57 -4.06 -4.06
C ILE A 62 -5.68 -4.90 -2.78
N THR A 63 -4.68 -5.75 -2.60
CA THR A 63 -4.46 -6.59 -1.41
C THR A 63 -3.15 -6.20 -0.73
N GLY A 64 -2.90 -6.71 0.48
CA GLY A 64 -1.67 -6.43 1.24
C GLY A 64 -0.34 -6.77 0.53
N GLY A 65 -0.37 -7.50 -0.60
CA GLY A 65 0.80 -7.90 -1.37
C GLY A 65 0.70 -7.76 -2.90
N GLY A 66 -0.33 -7.09 -3.44
CA GLY A 66 -0.47 -6.92 -4.90
C GLY A 66 -1.90 -6.65 -5.37
N VAL A 67 -2.15 -6.79 -6.67
CA VAL A 67 -3.46 -6.64 -7.32
C VAL A 67 -4.10 -8.02 -7.53
N ALA A 68 -5.38 -8.16 -7.19
CA ALA A 68 -6.16 -9.40 -7.33
C ALA A 68 -7.47 -9.19 -8.10
N VAL A 69 -7.98 -10.26 -8.74
CA VAL A 69 -9.24 -10.24 -9.48
C VAL A 69 -10.45 -10.45 -8.57
N ARG A 70 -11.48 -9.64 -8.81
CA ARG A 70 -12.88 -9.73 -8.36
C ARG A 70 -13.48 -11.15 -8.45
N LYS A 71 -13.61 -11.93 -7.36
CA LYS A 71 -14.32 -13.24 -7.38
C LYS A 71 -15.70 -13.18 -8.06
N ASN A 72 -16.48 -12.12 -7.81
CA ASN A 72 -17.83 -11.94 -8.37
C ASN A 72 -17.84 -11.50 -9.85
N LYS A 73 -16.70 -11.04 -10.38
CA LYS A 73 -16.51 -10.63 -11.79
C LYS A 73 -15.76 -11.69 -12.59
N GLN A 74 -15.15 -12.68 -11.94
CA GLN A 74 -14.44 -13.79 -12.57
C GLN A 74 -15.36 -14.63 -13.49
N SER A 75 -16.65 -14.74 -13.16
CA SER A 75 -17.65 -15.41 -14.00
C SER A 75 -18.05 -14.62 -15.27
N GLN A 76 -17.67 -13.34 -15.37
CA GLN A 76 -17.95 -12.49 -16.54
C GLN A 76 -16.76 -12.42 -17.51
N LEU A 77 -15.63 -13.04 -17.16
CA LEU A 77 -14.46 -13.21 -18.03
C LEU A 77 -14.78 -14.26 -19.11
N GLY A 78 -15.43 -13.83 -20.20
CA GLY A 78 -15.69 -14.70 -21.37
C GLY A 78 -17.03 -14.54 -22.08
N THR A 79 -17.95 -13.72 -21.56
CA THR A 79 -19.27 -13.48 -22.21
C THR A 79 -19.28 -12.23 -23.08
N ALA A 80 -19.99 -12.27 -24.22
CA ALA A 80 -20.06 -11.22 -25.25
C ALA A 80 -20.62 -9.85 -24.78
N THR A 81 -21.04 -9.72 -23.53
CA THR A 81 -21.37 -8.46 -22.84
C THR A 81 -20.12 -7.66 -22.41
N GLN A 82 -18.98 -7.88 -23.07
CA GLN A 82 -17.68 -7.27 -22.76
C GLN A 82 -17.62 -5.74 -22.94
N ASN A 83 -18.62 -5.13 -23.58
CA ASN A 83 -18.69 -3.69 -23.85
C ASN A 83 -19.24 -2.83 -22.68
N GLN A 84 -19.49 -3.41 -21.50
CA GLN A 84 -20.08 -2.71 -20.35
C GLN A 84 -19.18 -2.64 -19.10
N VAL A 85 -17.98 -3.24 -19.09
CA VAL A 85 -17.05 -3.18 -17.93
C VAL A 85 -15.95 -2.12 -18.16
N THR A 86 -16.36 -0.92 -18.53
CA THR A 86 -15.51 0.28 -18.59
C THR A 86 -16.04 1.36 -17.67
N SER A 87 -16.59 0.97 -16.51
CA SER A 87 -16.81 1.95 -15.43
C SER A 87 -15.46 2.30 -14.83
N THR A 88 -15.18 3.60 -14.75
CA THR A 88 -14.04 4.12 -14.01
C THR A 88 -14.49 4.36 -12.58
N GLU A 89 -13.75 3.79 -11.63
CA GLU A 89 -14.08 3.89 -10.22
C GLU A 89 -12.96 4.62 -9.48
N GLN A 90 -13.36 5.52 -8.58
CA GLN A 90 -12.42 6.29 -7.79
C GLN A 90 -12.99 6.64 -6.41
N GLY A 91 -12.09 6.81 -5.45
CA GLY A 91 -12.44 7.21 -4.09
C GLY A 91 -11.39 6.78 -3.07
N LEU A 92 -11.73 6.89 -1.80
CA LEU A 92 -10.86 6.42 -0.72
C LEU A 92 -10.82 4.89 -0.70
N GLY A 93 -9.61 4.36 -0.54
CA GLY A 93 -9.37 2.93 -0.31
C GLY A 93 -9.36 2.56 1.16
N ASP A 94 -8.94 1.33 1.44
CA ASP A 94 -8.88 0.79 2.79
C ASP A 94 -7.79 1.50 3.61
N VAL A 95 -8.13 1.97 4.81
CA VAL A 95 -7.19 2.63 5.72
C VAL A 95 -6.18 1.61 6.23
N LEU A 96 -4.90 2.01 6.31
CA LEU A 96 -3.81 1.15 6.78
C LEU A 96 -3.20 1.71 8.07
N LEU A 97 -2.94 0.85 9.04
CA LEU A 97 -2.11 1.14 10.20
C LEU A 97 -0.87 0.25 10.14
N LYS A 98 0.33 0.85 10.12
CA LYS A 98 1.61 0.12 10.22
C LYS A 98 2.29 0.50 11.54
N GLY A 99 2.68 -0.49 12.34
CA GLY A 99 3.63 -0.32 13.45
C GLY A 99 4.94 -1.01 13.11
N GLN A 100 6.06 -0.34 13.33
CA GLN A 100 7.40 -0.87 13.02
C GLN A 100 8.38 -0.52 14.13
N TYR A 101 9.14 -1.52 14.59
CA TYR A 101 10.12 -1.35 15.65
C TYR A 101 11.51 -1.73 15.14
N VAL A 102 12.47 -0.82 15.23
CA VAL A 102 13.88 -1.09 14.96
C VAL A 102 14.43 -1.92 16.11
N LEU A 103 14.50 -3.23 15.90
CA LEU A 103 14.97 -4.19 16.90
C LEU A 103 16.50 -4.15 17.01
N LEU A 104 17.18 -4.03 15.87
CA LEU A 104 18.62 -3.89 15.77
C LEU A 104 18.92 -2.72 14.84
N GLU A 105 19.69 -1.74 15.30
CA GLU A 105 20.19 -0.65 14.45
C GLU A 105 21.35 -1.15 13.57
N GLU A 106 21.52 -0.53 12.40
CA GLU A 106 22.64 -0.85 11.52
C GLU A 106 23.99 -0.62 12.23
N THR A 107 24.94 -1.53 12.01
CA THR A 107 26.35 -1.37 12.42
C THR A 107 27.27 -1.52 11.22
N SER A 108 28.59 -1.38 11.41
CA SER A 108 29.56 -1.62 10.33
C SER A 108 29.41 -3.00 9.67
N VAL A 109 29.02 -4.02 10.43
CA VAL A 109 28.91 -5.41 9.95
C VAL A 109 27.49 -5.94 9.85
N LEU A 110 26.57 -5.54 10.74
CA LEU A 110 25.17 -6.01 10.74
C LEU A 110 24.23 -5.02 10.02
N PRO A 111 23.16 -5.49 9.37
CA PRO A 111 22.09 -4.63 8.89
C PRO A 111 21.21 -4.13 10.04
N GLU A 112 20.44 -3.08 9.80
CA GLU A 112 19.25 -2.78 10.59
C GLU A 112 18.22 -3.90 10.42
N ILE A 113 17.54 -4.28 11.51
CA ILE A 113 16.46 -5.26 11.52
C ILE A 113 15.24 -4.62 12.17
N ALA A 114 14.17 -4.49 11.40
CA ALA A 114 12.96 -3.80 11.83
C ALA A 114 11.69 -4.63 11.56
N PRO A 115 11.26 -5.50 12.48
CA PRO A 115 9.95 -6.13 12.40
C PRO A 115 8.81 -5.10 12.35
N TYR A 116 7.75 -5.45 11.63
CA TYR A 116 6.55 -4.63 11.53
C TYR A 116 5.28 -5.47 11.52
N LEU A 117 4.20 -4.83 11.95
CA LEU A 117 2.81 -5.28 11.81
C LEU A 117 2.06 -4.23 10.99
N LYS A 118 1.23 -4.67 10.05
CA LYS A 118 0.33 -3.83 9.28
C LYS A 118 -1.08 -4.38 9.39
N ILE A 119 -2.04 -3.51 9.65
CA ILE A 119 -3.47 -3.83 9.69
C ILE A 119 -4.15 -2.99 8.61
N LYS A 120 -4.99 -3.63 7.79
CA LYS A 120 -5.85 -2.99 6.81
C LYS A 120 -7.29 -3.02 7.31
N PHE A 121 -7.91 -1.86 7.40
CA PHE A 121 -9.30 -1.69 7.83
C PHE A 121 -10.20 -1.60 6.60
N PRO A 122 -11.31 -2.37 6.54
CA PRO A 122 -12.21 -2.40 5.38
C PRO A 122 -13.11 -1.16 5.32
N THR A 123 -12.51 0.00 5.09
CA THR A 123 -13.21 1.30 5.07
C THR A 123 -13.65 1.72 3.67
N ALA A 124 -13.11 1.10 2.62
CA ALA A 124 -13.45 1.44 1.25
C ALA A 124 -14.79 0.87 0.81
N ASP A 125 -15.33 1.41 -0.29
CA ASP A 125 -16.46 0.79 -0.97
C ASP A 125 -15.99 -0.45 -1.76
N SER A 126 -16.18 -1.62 -1.15
CA SER A 126 -15.84 -2.91 -1.75
C SER A 126 -16.72 -3.26 -2.95
N ASN A 127 -17.96 -2.77 -3.02
CA ASN A 127 -18.83 -3.01 -4.18
C ASN A 127 -18.27 -2.31 -5.43
N ARG A 128 -17.65 -1.14 -5.26
CA ARG A 128 -17.13 -0.32 -6.36
C ARG A 128 -15.72 -0.64 -6.83
N GLY A 129 -14.89 -1.35 -6.08
CA GLY A 129 -13.48 -1.50 -6.49
C GLY A 129 -12.46 -1.17 -5.45
N LEU A 130 -12.82 -0.28 -4.53
CA LEU A 130 -11.87 0.61 -3.89
C LEU A 130 -11.10 -0.04 -2.73
N GLY A 131 -11.59 -1.19 -2.27
CA GLY A 131 -10.93 -2.02 -1.28
C GLY A 131 -11.49 -3.42 -1.31
N THR A 132 -10.98 -4.26 -0.42
CA THR A 132 -11.35 -5.68 -0.35
C THR A 132 -12.63 -5.92 0.43
N GLY A 133 -13.00 -5.00 1.34
CA GLY A 133 -14.08 -5.21 2.30
C GLY A 133 -13.71 -6.17 3.44
N GLU A 134 -12.44 -6.58 3.54
CA GLU A 134 -11.95 -7.50 4.55
C GLU A 134 -10.85 -6.85 5.40
N PHE A 135 -10.81 -7.25 6.67
CA PHE A 135 -9.66 -6.99 7.52
C PHE A 135 -8.51 -7.88 7.09
N ASP A 136 -7.33 -7.28 6.92
CA ASP A 136 -6.10 -8.04 6.68
C ASP A 136 -5.05 -7.65 7.73
N GLU A 137 -4.34 -8.65 8.25
CA GLU A 137 -3.11 -8.46 9.02
C GLU A 137 -1.89 -8.94 8.25
N THR A 138 -0.79 -8.19 8.32
CA THR A 138 0.49 -8.56 7.72
C THR A 138 1.61 -8.37 8.74
N VAL A 139 2.38 -9.42 8.98
CA VAL A 139 3.62 -9.37 9.76
C VAL A 139 4.79 -9.49 8.80
N GLY A 140 5.82 -8.67 8.99
CA GLY A 140 7.04 -8.74 8.20
C GLY A 140 8.25 -8.20 8.94
N VAL A 141 9.41 -8.27 8.29
CA VAL A 141 10.67 -7.74 8.79
C VAL A 141 11.36 -7.01 7.67
N ASP A 142 11.73 -5.75 7.90
CA ASP A 142 12.57 -4.97 6.99
C ASP A 142 14.05 -5.14 7.42
N LEU A 143 14.93 -5.34 6.43
CA LEU A 143 16.38 -5.40 6.61
C LEU A 143 17.02 -4.29 5.78
N SER A 144 17.83 -3.42 6.39
CA SER A 144 18.47 -2.30 5.68
C SER A 144 19.97 -2.26 5.97
N LYS A 145 20.80 -2.04 4.94
CA LYS A 145 22.25 -1.87 5.11
C LYS A 145 22.84 -0.92 4.08
N THR A 146 23.63 0.02 4.54
CA THR A 146 24.38 0.96 3.70
C THR A 146 25.68 0.31 3.24
N LEU A 147 25.77 -0.09 1.96
CA LEU A 147 26.95 -0.79 1.43
C LEU A 147 28.05 0.15 0.91
N PHE A 148 27.69 1.37 0.49
CA PHE A 148 28.62 2.33 -0.10
C PHE A 148 28.38 3.77 0.42
N PRO A 149 28.83 4.09 1.64
CA PRO A 149 28.53 5.37 2.28
C PRO A 149 29.07 6.60 1.53
N ARG A 150 30.04 6.44 0.60
CA ARG A 150 30.57 7.55 -0.22
C ARG A 150 29.58 8.16 -1.22
N PHE A 151 28.41 7.55 -1.44
CA PHE A 151 27.42 8.03 -2.42
C PHE A 151 26.08 8.47 -1.81
N VAL A 152 25.95 8.44 -0.48
CA VAL A 152 24.77 8.94 0.24
C VAL A 152 25.19 10.27 0.86
N SER A 153 24.84 11.37 0.19
CA SER A 153 25.11 12.75 0.64
C SER A 153 23.82 13.44 1.06
#